data_AF-A0A5B8BQ06-F1
#
_entry.id   AF-A0A5B8BQ06-F1
#
_cell.length_a   1.000
_cell.length_b   1.000
_cell.length_c   1.000
_cell.angle_alpha   90.00
_cell.angle_beta   90.00
_cell.angle_gamma   90.00
#
_symmetry.space_group_name_H-M   'P 1'
#
loop_
_entity.id
_entity.type
_entity.pdbx_description
1 polymer ?
#
loop_
_entity_poly.entity_id
_entity_poly.type
_entity_poly.pdbx_seq_one_letter_code
_entity_poly.pdbx_strand_id
1 'polypeptide(L)'
;MIYLCEREIGFDDTEIGFPSVLGCRAVVAVTAGGLFGFHLNGSLNAGKKAALVGFINGHARGGALRALYAASTGPGLLADYAELRDIANDLHYTGPIYWASLPQAGSSYVNFHNINNTTCAITARAWDDAVDADDANRVPNVVGANRAMANGAANARVYNHVDPAGLKAVYPNAI
;
A
#
# COMPACT_ATOMS: atom_id res chain seq x y z
N MET A 1 -3.49 5.41 -11.62
CA MET A 1 -2.96 4.28 -10.83
C MET A 1 -1.46 4.44 -10.61
N ILE A 2 -1.02 4.27 -9.37
CA ILE A 2 0.39 4.16 -9.01
C ILE A 2 0.71 2.74 -8.50
N TYR A 3 1.85 2.19 -8.92
CA TYR A 3 2.37 0.93 -8.38
C TYR A 3 3.50 1.22 -7.38
N LEU A 4 3.37 0.74 -6.15
CA LEU A 4 4.34 0.96 -5.08
C LEU A 4 5.21 -0.27 -4.89
N CYS A 5 6.45 -0.19 -5.33
CA CYS A 5 7.50 -1.14 -4.97
C CYS A 5 7.81 -1.04 -3.46
N GLU A 6 8.57 -1.99 -2.95
CA GLU A 6 9.03 -1.94 -1.56
C GLU A 6 9.68 -0.60 -1.21
N ARG A 7 9.41 -0.13 0.02
CA ARG A 7 9.90 1.15 0.59
C ARG A 7 9.23 2.39 0.03
N GLU A 8 8.29 2.26 -0.90
CA GLU A 8 7.65 3.41 -1.53
C GLU A 8 6.38 3.83 -0.80
N ILE A 9 6.16 5.14 -0.76
CA ILE A 9 4.92 5.80 -0.37
C ILE A 9 4.39 6.47 -1.63
N GLY A 10 3.08 6.50 -1.81
CA GLY A 10 2.50 7.27 -2.90
C GLY A 10 1.03 7.58 -2.76
N PHE A 11 0.54 8.40 -3.68
CA PHE A 11 -0.84 8.85 -3.73
C PHE A 11 -1.44 8.55 -5.11
N ASP A 12 -2.70 8.11 -5.11
CA ASP A 12 -3.54 8.07 -6.29
C ASP A 12 -5.00 8.31 -5.85
N ASP A 13 -5.77 9.05 -6.64
CA ASP A 13 -7.16 9.36 -6.33
C ASP A 13 -8.12 8.19 -6.64
N THR A 14 -7.66 7.22 -7.42
CA THR A 14 -8.47 6.10 -7.88
C THR A 14 -7.97 4.75 -7.37
N GLU A 15 -6.68 4.47 -7.49
CA GLU A 15 -6.18 3.10 -7.38
C GLU A 15 -4.68 3.01 -7.07
N ILE A 16 -4.33 2.10 -6.16
CA ILE A 16 -2.94 1.80 -5.79
C ILE A 16 -2.67 0.30 -5.88
N GLY A 17 -1.62 -0.05 -6.63
CA GLY A 17 -1.12 -1.41 -6.76
C GLY A 17 0.15 -1.66 -5.94
N PHE A 18 0.28 -2.86 -5.39
CA PHE A 18 1.42 -3.33 -4.64
C PHE A 18 1.96 -4.61 -5.29
N PRO A 19 3.02 -4.49 -6.11
CA PRO A 19 3.72 -5.62 -6.70
C PRO A 19 4.42 -6.49 -5.64
N SER A 20 4.34 -7.81 -5.76
CA SER A 20 5.08 -8.80 -4.95
C SER A 20 4.99 -8.62 -3.42
N VAL A 21 3.78 -8.68 -2.85
CA VAL A 21 3.54 -8.70 -1.40
C VAL A 21 3.70 -10.12 -0.85
N LEU A 22 4.68 -10.33 0.03
CA LEU A 22 4.88 -11.58 0.78
C LEU A 22 5.12 -11.30 2.27
N GLY A 23 6.33 -10.87 2.63
CA GLY A 23 6.69 -10.46 4.00
C GLY A 23 6.47 -8.97 4.29
N CYS A 24 5.99 -8.24 3.29
CA CYS A 24 5.73 -6.81 3.34
C CYS A 24 4.26 -6.54 3.65
N ARG A 25 3.93 -5.33 4.12
CA ARG A 25 2.55 -4.90 4.31
C ARG A 25 2.20 -3.85 3.26
N ALA A 26 1.18 -4.13 2.47
CA ALA A 26 0.56 -3.16 1.58
C ALA A 26 -0.45 -2.34 2.38
N VAL A 27 -0.02 -1.19 2.91
CA VAL A 27 -0.83 -0.33 3.78
C VAL A 27 -1.49 0.77 2.93
N VAL A 28 -2.79 1.00 3.11
CA VAL A 28 -3.54 2.07 2.43
C VAL A 28 -4.34 2.89 3.44
N ALA A 29 -4.02 4.18 3.49
CA ALA A 29 -4.75 5.21 4.21
C ALA A 29 -5.76 5.85 3.24
N VAL A 30 -7.06 5.78 3.55
CA VAL A 30 -8.13 6.38 2.74
C VAL A 30 -8.47 7.75 3.30
N THR A 31 -8.51 8.75 2.42
CA THR A 31 -8.91 10.13 2.76
C THR A 31 -10.05 10.58 1.85
N ALA A 32 -10.65 11.73 2.15
CA ALA A 32 -11.59 12.38 1.24
C ALA A 32 -10.97 12.74 -0.14
N GLY A 33 -9.64 12.84 -0.21
CA GLY A 33 -8.91 13.23 -1.42
C GLY A 33 -8.47 12.08 -2.31
N GLY A 34 -8.47 10.84 -1.80
CA GLY A 34 -7.96 9.65 -2.50
C GLY A 34 -7.29 8.64 -1.55
N LEU A 35 -6.44 7.80 -2.14
CA LEU A 35 -5.69 6.75 -1.46
C LEU A 35 -4.24 7.18 -1.25
N PHE A 36 -3.71 6.89 -0.07
CA PHE A 36 -2.29 7.00 0.26
C PHE A 36 -1.75 5.61 0.57
N GLY A 37 -0.84 5.12 -0.25
CA GLY A 37 -0.27 3.79 -0.12
C GLY A 37 1.12 3.82 0.50
N PHE A 38 1.45 2.78 1.25
CA PHE A 38 2.78 2.54 1.78
C PHE A 38 3.13 1.07 1.69
N HIS A 39 4.14 0.75 0.89
CA HIS A 39 4.67 -0.61 0.78
C HIS A 39 5.73 -0.82 1.87
N LEU A 40 5.25 -1.19 3.06
CA LEU A 40 6.07 -1.36 4.25
C LEU A 40 6.91 -2.65 4.14
N ASN A 41 8.22 -2.48 3.94
CA ASN A 41 9.18 -3.58 3.95
C ASN A 41 9.78 -3.79 5.35
N GLY A 42 9.94 -5.03 5.81
CA GLY A 42 10.39 -5.32 7.19
C GLY A 42 9.55 -4.58 8.24
N SER A 43 10.01 -4.41 9.49
CA SER A 43 9.22 -3.75 10.54
C SER A 43 9.06 -2.24 10.34
N LEU A 44 7.94 -1.70 10.84
CA LEU A 44 7.74 -0.26 11.01
C LEU A 44 8.77 0.28 12.01
N ASN A 45 9.27 1.48 11.75
CA ASN A 45 10.12 2.22 12.69
C ASN A 45 9.77 3.71 12.62
N ALA A 46 10.33 4.50 13.54
CA ALA A 46 10.04 5.93 13.65
C ALA A 46 10.29 6.69 12.33
N GLY A 47 11.37 6.36 11.59
CA GLY A 47 11.69 7.01 10.33
C GLY A 47 10.67 6.72 9.22
N LYS A 48 10.31 5.44 9.03
CA LYS A 48 9.30 5.03 8.05
C LYS A 48 7.93 5.63 8.36
N LYS A 49 7.55 5.62 9.64
CA LYS A 49 6.29 6.19 10.11
C LYS A 49 6.24 7.71 9.88
N ALA A 50 7.29 8.43 10.27
CA ALA A 50 7.39 9.87 10.03
C ALA A 50 7.36 10.22 8.54
N ALA A 51 7.98 9.41 7.67
CA ALA A 51 7.92 9.60 6.23
C ALA A 51 6.50 9.46 5.68
N LEU A 52 5.75 8.42 6.09
CA LEU A 52 4.35 8.24 5.69
C LEU A 52 3.47 9.39 6.19
N VAL A 53 3.54 9.71 7.48
CA VAL A 53 2.71 10.76 8.11
C VAL A 53 3.02 12.13 7.49
N GLY A 54 4.30 12.44 7.30
CA GLY A 54 4.73 13.66 6.64
C GLY A 54 4.26 13.75 5.19
N PHE A 55 4.32 12.63 4.45
CA PHE A 55 3.82 12.57 3.08
C PHE A 55 2.30 12.84 3.03
N ILE A 56 1.50 12.16 3.85
CA ILE A 56 0.04 12.35 3.89
C ILE A 56 -0.32 13.79 4.27
N ASN A 57 0.29 14.31 5.35
CA ASN A 57 -0.04 15.64 5.86
C ASN A 57 0.45 16.78 4.96
N GLY A 58 1.54 16.57 4.23
CA GLY A 58 2.11 17.56 3.29
C GLY A 58 1.49 17.52 1.89
N HIS A 59 0.75 16.47 1.55
CA HIS A 59 0.17 16.31 0.21
C HIS A 59 -1.07 17.18 0.01
N ALA A 60 -1.22 17.81 -1.16
CA ALA A 60 -2.36 18.70 -1.47
C ALA A 60 -3.74 18.00 -1.40
N ARG A 61 -3.74 16.67 -1.48
CA ARG A 61 -4.93 15.80 -1.35
C ARG A 61 -4.99 15.05 -0.03
N GLY A 62 -4.12 15.38 0.91
CA GLY A 62 -4.13 14.87 2.27
C GLY A 62 -5.36 15.33 3.06
N GLY A 63 -5.48 14.84 4.28
CA GLY A 63 -6.56 15.24 5.18
C GLY A 63 -6.93 14.14 6.17
N ALA A 64 -8.08 14.30 6.81
CA ALA A 64 -8.57 13.36 7.80
C ALA A 64 -8.79 11.97 7.18
N LEU A 65 -8.27 10.95 7.88
CA LEU A 65 -8.41 9.56 7.49
C LEU A 65 -9.86 9.08 7.69
N ARG A 66 -10.34 8.28 6.74
CA ARG A 66 -11.68 7.66 6.74
C ARG A 66 -11.62 6.17 7.06
N ALA A 67 -10.54 5.53 6.62
CA ALA A 67 -10.26 4.11 6.83
C ALA A 67 -8.76 3.85 6.71
N LEU A 68 -8.26 2.83 7.41
CA LEU A 68 -6.90 2.32 7.27
C LEU A 68 -6.98 0.84 6.94
N TYR A 69 -6.33 0.42 5.87
CA TYR A 69 -6.27 -0.96 5.42
C TYR A 69 -4.83 -1.44 5.38
N ALA A 70 -4.65 -2.74 5.56
CA ALA A 70 -3.44 -3.43 5.16
C ALA A 70 -3.76 -4.78 4.51
N ALA A 71 -2.92 -5.22 3.60
CA ALA A 71 -2.89 -6.58 3.10
C ALA A 71 -1.48 -7.17 3.22
N SER A 72 -1.39 -8.43 3.64
CA SER A 72 -0.15 -9.20 3.71
C SER A 72 -0.45 -10.70 3.72
N THR A 73 0.58 -11.52 3.54
CA THR A 73 0.47 -12.98 3.57
C THR A 73 0.01 -13.48 4.93
N GLY A 74 -1.09 -14.25 4.93
CA GLY A 74 -1.65 -14.87 6.13
C GLY A 74 -2.52 -13.93 6.98
N PRO A 75 -2.97 -14.42 8.14
CA PRO A 75 -3.96 -13.72 8.96
C PRO A 75 -3.44 -12.47 9.66
N GLY A 76 -2.14 -12.16 9.59
CA GLY A 76 -1.52 -11.09 10.38
C GLY A 76 -1.18 -11.52 11.81
N LEU A 77 -0.11 -10.95 12.35
CA LEU A 77 0.34 -11.14 13.72
C LEU A 77 -0.04 -9.93 14.59
N LEU A 78 -0.03 -10.11 15.91
CA LEU A 78 -0.26 -9.00 16.85
C LEU A 78 0.70 -7.81 16.63
N ALA A 79 1.94 -8.09 16.22
CA ALA A 79 2.91 -7.07 15.88
C ALA A 79 2.49 -6.27 14.64
N ASP A 80 2.00 -6.92 13.59
CA ASP A 80 1.52 -6.23 12.37
C ASP A 80 0.34 -5.31 12.70
N TYR A 81 -0.56 -5.76 13.57
CA TYR A 81 -1.70 -4.95 14.01
C TYR A 81 -1.26 -3.76 14.87
N ALA A 82 -0.23 -3.95 15.71
CA ALA A 82 0.35 -2.86 16.48
C ALA A 82 0.98 -1.80 15.56
N GLU A 83 1.67 -2.20 14.49
CA GLU A 83 2.21 -1.26 13.49
C GLU A 83 1.12 -0.40 12.86
N LEU A 84 -0.04 -0.99 12.52
CA LEU A 84 -1.17 -0.24 11.96
C LEU A 84 -1.81 0.71 12.96
N ARG A 85 -1.95 0.29 14.22
CA ARG A 85 -2.43 1.16 15.30
C ARG A 85 -1.47 2.33 15.55
N ASP A 86 -0.16 2.10 15.46
CA ASP A 86 0.85 3.15 15.59
C ASP A 86 0.76 4.17 14.45
N ILE A 87 0.53 3.71 13.22
CA ILE A 87 0.28 4.61 12.08
C ILE A 87 -1.02 5.41 12.30
N ALA A 88 -2.10 4.74 12.71
CA ALA A 88 -3.38 5.39 12.96
C ALA A 88 -3.28 6.46 14.06
N ASN A 89 -2.56 6.18 15.14
CA ASN A 89 -2.33 7.12 16.24
C ASN A 89 -1.61 8.40 15.77
N ASP A 90 -0.54 8.27 14.98
CA ASP A 90 0.20 9.44 14.46
C ASP A 90 -0.60 10.24 13.42
N LEU A 91 -1.57 9.59 12.75
CA LEU A 91 -2.53 10.25 11.86
C LEU A 91 -3.79 10.74 12.60
N HIS A 92 -3.82 10.64 13.93
CA HIS A 92 -4.97 10.99 14.78
C HIS A 92 -6.28 10.31 14.34
N TYR A 93 -6.18 9.08 13.84
CA TYR A 93 -7.31 8.30 13.36
C TYR A 93 -7.75 7.26 14.40
N THR A 94 -9.02 7.32 14.78
CA THR A 94 -9.64 6.42 15.79
C THR A 94 -10.71 5.51 15.21
N GLY A 95 -10.91 5.55 13.89
CA GLY A 95 -11.90 4.72 13.20
C GLY A 95 -11.42 3.29 12.94
N PRO A 96 -12.20 2.51 12.16
CA PRO A 96 -11.88 1.13 11.84
C PRO A 96 -10.53 0.96 11.12
N ILE A 97 -9.77 -0.05 11.54
CA ILE A 97 -8.57 -0.54 10.87
C ILE A 97 -8.89 -1.94 10.32
N TYR A 98 -8.47 -2.21 9.10
CA TYR A 98 -8.84 -3.42 8.37
C TYR A 98 -7.60 -4.22 7.93
N TRP A 99 -7.66 -5.54 8.10
CA TRP A 99 -6.64 -6.47 7.64
C TRP A 99 -7.18 -7.46 6.61
N ALA A 100 -6.53 -7.51 5.45
CA ALA A 100 -6.78 -8.48 4.38
C ALA A 100 -5.70 -9.57 4.37
N SER A 101 -6.13 -10.81 4.59
CA SER A 101 -5.25 -11.97 4.58
C SER A 101 -5.05 -12.49 3.16
N LEU A 102 -3.79 -12.48 2.70
CA LEU A 102 -3.41 -13.02 1.39
C LEU A 102 -3.02 -14.52 1.50
N PRO A 103 -3.12 -15.30 0.41
CA PRO A 103 -2.71 -16.70 0.40
C PRO A 103 -1.25 -16.90 0.84
N GLN A 104 -0.98 -17.96 1.59
CA GLN A 104 0.37 -18.37 2.03
C GLN A 104 1.06 -19.26 0.98
N ALA A 105 1.09 -18.80 -0.27
CA ALA A 105 1.59 -19.58 -1.41
C ALA A 105 2.44 -18.70 -2.36
N GLY A 106 3.45 -18.02 -1.81
CA GLY A 106 4.29 -17.08 -2.53
C GLY A 106 3.77 -15.65 -2.48
N SER A 107 4.44 -14.77 -3.24
CA SER A 107 4.07 -13.35 -3.32
C SER A 107 2.73 -13.14 -4.02
N SER A 108 2.07 -12.03 -3.72
CA SER A 108 0.83 -11.61 -4.37
C SER A 108 0.96 -10.22 -4.99
N TYR A 109 0.33 -10.01 -6.14
CA TYR A 109 -0.04 -8.65 -6.55
C TYR A 109 -1.32 -8.26 -5.81
N VAL A 110 -1.32 -7.08 -5.17
CA VAL A 110 -2.48 -6.56 -4.44
C VAL A 110 -2.88 -5.21 -5.01
N ASN A 111 -4.18 -5.00 -5.15
CA ASN A 111 -4.74 -3.80 -5.71
C ASN A 111 -5.85 -3.23 -4.79
N PHE A 112 -5.79 -1.93 -4.54
CA PHE A 112 -6.76 -1.20 -3.75
C PHE A 112 -7.47 -0.20 -4.64
N HIS A 113 -8.79 -0.33 -4.77
CA HIS A 113 -9.62 0.56 -5.57
C HIS A 113 -10.44 1.46 -4.65
N ASN A 114 -10.37 2.76 -4.87
CA ASN A 114 -11.20 3.72 -4.18
C ASN A 114 -12.66 3.57 -4.62
N ILE A 115 -13.59 3.36 -3.69
CA ILE A 115 -15.02 3.21 -4.03
C ILE A 115 -15.73 4.57 -4.01
N ASN A 116 -15.39 5.45 -3.07
CA ASN A 116 -16.10 6.73 -2.85
C ASN A 116 -15.36 7.69 -1.88
N ASN A 117 -14.04 7.65 -1.80
CA ASN A 117 -13.21 8.39 -0.85
C ASN A 117 -13.53 8.11 0.63
N THR A 118 -14.24 7.03 0.93
CA THR A 118 -14.56 6.61 2.30
C THR A 118 -14.01 5.23 2.60
N THR A 119 -14.08 4.33 1.61
CA THR A 119 -13.59 2.95 1.69
C THR A 119 -12.89 2.55 0.41
N CYS A 120 -12.20 1.40 0.44
CA CYS A 120 -11.65 0.77 -0.75
C CYS A 120 -12.07 -0.70 -0.88
N ALA A 121 -12.13 -1.18 -2.13
CA ALA A 121 -12.15 -2.60 -2.45
C ALA A 121 -10.71 -3.12 -2.54
N ILE A 122 -10.49 -4.37 -2.16
CA ILE A 122 -9.19 -5.04 -2.27
C ILE A 122 -9.34 -6.20 -3.25
N THR A 123 -8.47 -6.26 -4.24
CA THR A 123 -8.32 -7.44 -5.10
C THR A 123 -6.87 -7.92 -5.07
N ALA A 124 -6.67 -9.22 -5.26
CA ALA A 124 -5.33 -9.79 -5.32
C ALA A 124 -5.28 -11.02 -6.24
N ARG A 125 -4.07 -11.33 -6.69
CA ARG A 125 -3.73 -12.57 -7.38
C ARG A 125 -2.32 -13.01 -7.00
N ALA A 126 -1.99 -14.26 -7.29
CA ALA A 126 -0.61 -14.73 -7.20
C ALA A 126 0.29 -13.88 -8.11
N TRP A 127 1.47 -13.53 -7.60
CA TRP A 127 2.52 -12.88 -8.36
C TRP A 127 3.29 -13.93 -9.17
N ASP A 128 3.54 -13.64 -10.44
CA ASP A 128 4.31 -14.50 -11.34
C ASP A 128 5.60 -13.78 -11.75
N ASP A 129 6.74 -14.17 -11.18
CA ASP A 129 8.02 -13.52 -11.48
C ASP A 129 8.42 -13.62 -12.97
N ALA A 130 7.97 -14.65 -13.69
CA ALA A 130 8.31 -14.80 -15.10
C ALA A 130 7.57 -13.80 -16.01
N VAL A 131 6.44 -13.27 -15.54
CA VAL A 131 5.58 -12.35 -16.31
C VAL A 131 5.60 -10.96 -15.72
N ASP A 132 5.43 -10.86 -14.40
CA ASP A 132 5.19 -9.60 -13.72
C ASP A 132 6.49 -8.84 -13.45
N ALA A 133 7.59 -9.55 -13.12
CA ALA A 133 8.88 -8.93 -12.85
C ALA A 133 9.65 -8.52 -14.11
N ASP A 134 9.08 -8.72 -15.30
CA ASP A 134 9.66 -8.31 -16.57
C ASP A 134 9.98 -6.80 -16.57
N ASP A 135 11.17 -6.46 -17.05
CA ASP A 135 11.62 -5.09 -17.18
C ASP A 135 10.77 -4.28 -18.19
N ALA A 136 10.05 -4.93 -19.09
CA ALA A 136 9.07 -4.28 -19.97
C ALA A 136 7.90 -3.64 -19.18
N ASN A 137 7.63 -4.12 -17.97
CA ASN A 137 6.60 -3.59 -17.07
C ASN A 137 7.08 -2.39 -16.24
N ARG A 138 8.32 -1.94 -16.45
CA ARG A 138 8.99 -0.94 -15.61
C ARG A 138 9.49 0.25 -16.43
N VAL A 139 9.35 1.45 -15.86
CA VAL A 139 9.84 2.70 -16.41
C VAL A 139 10.82 3.38 -15.46
N PRO A 140 11.66 4.33 -15.93
CA PRO A 140 12.45 5.17 -15.05
C PRO A 140 11.58 5.84 -13.99
N ASN A 141 12.07 5.89 -12.76
CA ASN A 141 11.40 6.61 -11.68
C ASN A 141 11.49 8.12 -11.91
N VAL A 142 10.34 8.75 -12.09
CA VAL A 142 10.24 10.21 -12.25
C VAL A 142 9.85 10.81 -10.90
N VAL A 143 10.66 11.78 -10.45
CA VAL A 143 10.36 12.54 -9.23
C VAL A 143 9.05 13.31 -9.40
N GLY A 144 8.15 13.20 -8.43
CA GLY A 144 6.87 13.91 -8.45
C GLY A 144 6.22 13.94 -7.07
N ALA A 145 5.20 14.79 -6.91
CA ALA A 145 4.52 15.00 -5.63
C ALA A 145 3.79 13.75 -5.11
N ASN A 146 3.43 12.82 -6.01
CA ASN A 146 2.62 11.64 -5.70
C ASN A 146 3.45 10.42 -5.28
N ARG A 147 4.77 10.55 -5.11
CA ARG A 147 5.66 9.45 -4.77
C ARG A 147 6.79 9.91 -3.85
N ALA A 148 7.06 9.14 -2.80
CA ALA A 148 8.18 9.34 -1.89
C ALA A 148 8.79 8.01 -1.45
N MET A 149 9.96 8.07 -0.83
CA MET A 149 10.61 6.90 -0.21
C MET A 149 10.43 6.96 1.30
N ALA A 150 10.00 5.86 1.90
CA ALA A 150 9.96 5.72 3.35
C ALA A 150 11.36 5.54 3.95
N ASN A 151 12.28 4.94 3.19
CA ASN A 151 13.66 4.72 3.59
C ASN A 151 14.59 4.36 2.41
N GLY A 152 15.86 4.73 2.54
CA GLY A 152 16.91 4.45 1.55
C GLY A 152 16.77 5.28 0.27
N ALA A 153 17.63 4.98 -0.71
CA ALA A 153 17.59 5.62 -2.01
C ALA A 153 16.36 5.19 -2.82
N ALA A 154 15.89 6.08 -3.69
CA ALA A 154 14.79 5.81 -4.61
C ALA A 154 15.13 4.66 -5.55
N ASN A 155 14.11 3.87 -5.91
CA ASN A 155 14.25 2.86 -6.95
C ASN A 155 14.53 3.56 -8.28
N ALA A 156 15.49 3.06 -9.06
CA ALA A 156 15.82 3.63 -10.36
C ALA A 156 14.69 3.43 -11.39
N ARG A 157 13.95 2.33 -11.24
CA ARG A 157 12.80 1.98 -12.06
C ARG A 157 11.63 1.59 -11.18
N VAL A 158 10.42 1.90 -11.64
CA VAL A 158 9.15 1.60 -10.99
C VAL A 158 8.21 0.93 -11.99
N TYR A 159 7.26 0.15 -11.50
CA TYR A 159 6.24 -0.43 -12.38
C TYR A 159 5.33 0.66 -12.94
N ASN A 160 5.02 0.57 -14.23
CA ASN A 160 3.94 1.31 -14.90
C ASN A 160 2.84 0.40 -15.42
N HIS A 161 3.02 -0.92 -15.32
CA HIS A 161 2.06 -1.92 -15.73
C HIS A 161 2.21 -3.16 -14.84
N VAL A 162 1.09 -3.77 -14.48
CA VAL A 162 0.99 -5.14 -13.94
C VAL A 162 -0.31 -5.71 -14.50
N ASP A 163 -0.28 -6.92 -15.05
CA ASP A 163 -1.45 -7.54 -15.66
C ASP A 163 -2.57 -7.76 -14.62
N PRO A 164 -3.80 -7.23 -14.81
CA PRO A 164 -4.91 -7.48 -13.90
C PRO A 164 -5.51 -8.89 -14.01
N ALA A 165 -5.13 -9.71 -14.99
CA ALA A 165 -5.70 -11.04 -15.21
C ALA A 165 -5.61 -11.94 -13.98
N GLY A 166 -6.74 -12.48 -13.54
CA GLY A 166 -6.81 -13.40 -12.39
C GLY A 166 -6.98 -12.72 -11.03
N LEU A 167 -7.12 -11.39 -10.97
CA LEU A 167 -7.51 -10.68 -9.75
C LEU A 167 -8.83 -11.22 -9.17
N LYS A 168 -8.85 -11.45 -7.87
CA LYS A 168 -10.03 -11.88 -7.10
C LYS A 168 -10.25 -10.95 -5.92
N ALA A 169 -11.50 -10.77 -5.53
CA ALA A 169 -11.83 -9.99 -4.34
C ALA A 169 -11.21 -10.60 -3.08
N VAL A 170 -10.64 -9.73 -2.23
CA VAL A 170 -10.14 -10.06 -0.90
C VAL A 170 -10.97 -9.28 0.12
N TYR A 171 -11.54 -9.97 1.10
CA TYR A 171 -12.41 -9.36 2.09
C TYR A 171 -11.65 -9.17 3.40
N PRO A 172 -11.35 -7.91 3.80
CA PRO A 172 -10.64 -7.67 5.04
C PRO A 172 -11.55 -7.81 6.25
N ASN A 173 -10.95 -8.07 7.41
CA ASN A 173 -11.62 -8.05 8.71
C ASN A 173 -11.19 -6.83 9.52
N ALA A 174 -12.08 -6.29 10.35
CA ALA A 174 -11.71 -5.25 11.30
C ALA A 174 -10.84 -5.83 12.43
N ILE A 175 -9.86 -5.05 12.91
CA ILE A 175 -8.88 -5.44 13.95
C ILE A 175 -8.73 -4.39 15.06
#